data_AF-A0A9E7KGN6-F1
#
_entry.id   AF-A0A9E7KGN6-F1
#
_cell.length_a   1.000
_cell.length_b   1.000
_cell.length_c   1.000
_cell.angle_alpha   90.00
_cell.angle_beta   90.00
_cell.angle_gamma   90.00
#
_symmetry.space_group_name_H-M   'P 1'
#
loop_
_entity.id
_entity.type
_entity.pdbx_description
1 polymer ?
#
loop_
_entity_poly.entity_id
_entity_poly.type
_entity_poly.pdbx_seq_one_letter_code
_entity_poly.pdbx_strand_id
1 'polypeptide(L)'
;MRELKREQEEIVTVPDVEAAEIGEILAQYGLEPHEYSPVVNALRNNPQAWLDFMMKFELGLEKPDPKRALQSAVTIALSYVVGGLVPLSPYVFIPIAQKAMLTSIGVTLAALLFFGYVKGQFTGNYPLSSAVQTAFIGALASAAAYAMAKVVQST
;
A
#
# COMPACT_ATOMS: atom_id res chain seq x y z
N MET A 1 -18.19 -2.25 -0.53
CA MET A 1 -19.57 -2.00 -0.08
C MET A 1 -20.54 -1.93 -1.25
N ARG A 2 -20.27 -1.08 -2.28
CA ARG A 2 -21.10 -1.05 -3.49
C ARG A 2 -21.06 -2.38 -4.27
N GLU A 3 -19.87 -2.89 -4.58
CA GLU A 3 -19.71 -4.17 -5.29
C GLU A 3 -20.36 -5.33 -4.53
N LEU A 4 -20.08 -5.48 -3.22
CA LEU A 4 -20.73 -6.49 -2.37
C LEU A 4 -22.26 -6.46 -2.44
N LYS A 5 -22.86 -5.26 -2.53
CA LYS A 5 -24.32 -5.14 -2.64
C LYS A 5 -24.81 -5.52 -4.05
N ARG A 6 -24.07 -5.14 -5.10
CA ARG A 6 -24.37 -5.52 -6.48
C ARG A 6 -24.35 -7.03 -6.65
N GLU A 7 -23.27 -7.66 -6.18
CA GLU A 7 -23.08 -9.11 -6.19
C GLU A 7 -24.20 -9.85 -5.46
N GLN A 8 -24.59 -9.33 -4.29
CA GLN A 8 -25.69 -9.90 -3.53
C GLN A 8 -27.05 -9.78 -4.25
N GLU A 9 -27.26 -8.72 -5.04
CA GLU A 9 -28.44 -8.55 -5.89
C GLU A 9 -28.38 -9.48 -7.12
N GLU A 10 -27.21 -9.68 -7.72
CA GLU A 10 -26.96 -10.56 -8.88
C GLU A 10 -27.19 -12.04 -8.51
N ILE A 11 -26.69 -12.51 -7.36
CA ILE A 11 -26.95 -13.87 -6.83
C ILE A 11 -28.46 -14.16 -6.69
N VAL A 12 -29.27 -13.15 -6.41
CA VAL A 12 -30.73 -13.31 -6.26
C VAL A 12 -31.46 -13.17 -7.60
N THR A 13 -31.02 -12.26 -8.47
CA THR A 13 -31.73 -11.92 -9.71
C THR A 13 -31.37 -12.83 -10.88
N VAL A 14 -30.11 -13.28 -10.95
CA VAL A 14 -29.58 -14.13 -12.03
C VAL A 14 -28.70 -15.28 -11.50
N PRO A 15 -29.21 -16.11 -10.56
CA PRO A 15 -28.41 -17.14 -9.87
C PRO A 15 -27.71 -18.14 -10.80
N ASP A 16 -28.28 -18.43 -11.96
CA ASP A 16 -27.67 -19.35 -12.91
C ASP A 16 -26.48 -18.75 -13.66
N VAL A 17 -26.47 -17.43 -13.86
CA VAL A 17 -25.34 -16.69 -14.44
C VAL A 17 -24.18 -16.66 -13.44
N GLU A 18 -24.44 -16.22 -12.22
CA GLU A 18 -23.45 -16.17 -11.13
C GLU A 18 -22.83 -17.54 -10.80
N ALA A 19 -23.61 -18.61 -10.96
CA ALA A 19 -23.12 -19.96 -10.71
C ALA A 19 -22.22 -20.46 -11.83
N ALA A 20 -22.46 -20.00 -13.07
CA ALA A 20 -21.58 -20.27 -14.19
C ALA A 20 -20.23 -19.59 -13.97
N GLU A 21 -20.21 -18.38 -13.41
CA GLU A 21 -18.98 -17.64 -13.09
C GLU A 21 -18.11 -18.38 -12.05
N ILE A 22 -18.70 -18.98 -11.00
CA ILE A 22 -17.96 -19.87 -10.09
C ILE A 22 -17.32 -21.04 -10.87
N GLY A 23 -18.08 -21.65 -11.78
CA GLY A 23 -17.59 -22.75 -12.62
C GLY A 23 -16.43 -22.32 -13.51
N GLU A 24 -16.51 -21.13 -14.10
CA GLU A 24 -15.43 -20.53 -14.91
C GLU A 24 -14.18 -20.25 -14.09
N ILE A 25 -14.33 -19.70 -12.88
CA ILE A 25 -13.22 -19.48 -11.94
C ILE A 25 -12.54 -20.82 -11.63
N LEU A 26 -13.31 -21.85 -11.25
CA LEU A 26 -12.75 -23.16 -10.90
C LEU A 26 -12.11 -23.86 -12.10
N ALA A 27 -12.66 -23.70 -13.30
CA ALA A 27 -12.07 -24.23 -14.53
C ALA A 27 -10.70 -23.60 -14.84
N GLN A 28 -10.48 -22.32 -14.51
CA GLN A 28 -9.16 -21.68 -14.65
C GLN A 28 -8.09 -22.30 -13.74
N TYR A 29 -8.50 -22.94 -12.64
CA TYR A 29 -7.61 -23.73 -11.77
C TYR A 29 -7.42 -25.18 -12.24
N GLY A 30 -7.99 -25.55 -13.38
CA GLY A 30 -7.85 -26.87 -13.99
C GLY A 30 -8.87 -27.90 -13.52
N LEU A 31 -9.96 -27.49 -12.85
CA LEU A 31 -11.03 -28.40 -12.48
C LEU A 31 -11.92 -28.71 -13.69
N GLU A 32 -12.25 -29.98 -13.88
CA GLU A 32 -13.21 -30.41 -14.88
C GLU A 32 -14.66 -30.20 -14.42
N PRO A 33 -15.64 -30.08 -15.35
CA PRO A 33 -17.04 -29.84 -15.00
C PRO A 33 -17.64 -30.82 -14.00
N HIS A 34 -17.24 -32.09 -14.07
CA HIS A 34 -17.71 -33.12 -13.16
C HIS A 34 -17.16 -32.97 -11.72
N GLU A 35 -16.03 -32.27 -11.56
CA GLU A 35 -15.37 -32.03 -10.28
C GLU A 35 -15.92 -30.78 -9.56
N TYR A 36 -16.15 -29.69 -10.29
CA TYR A 36 -16.65 -28.46 -9.69
C TYR A 36 -18.17 -28.36 -9.57
N SER A 37 -18.94 -29.13 -10.36
CA SER A 37 -20.42 -29.09 -10.30
C SER A 37 -21.00 -29.34 -8.90
N PRO A 38 -20.51 -30.31 -8.11
CA PRO A 38 -20.95 -30.50 -6.72
C PRO A 38 -20.61 -29.31 -5.82
N VAL A 39 -19.47 -28.63 -6.07
CA VAL A 39 -19.02 -27.46 -5.30
C VAL A 39 -19.94 -26.27 -5.58
N VAL A 40 -20.25 -26.00 -6.85
CA VAL A 40 -21.19 -24.95 -7.26
C VAL A 40 -22.57 -25.19 -6.62
N ASN A 41 -23.06 -26.43 -6.65
CA ASN A 41 -24.34 -26.78 -6.02
C ASN A 41 -24.31 -26.64 -4.49
N ALA A 42 -23.19 -26.94 -3.84
CA ALA A 42 -23.04 -26.71 -2.40
C ALA A 42 -23.04 -25.21 -2.05
N LEU A 43 -22.36 -24.38 -2.87
CA LEU A 43 -22.36 -22.92 -2.71
C LEU A 43 -23.74 -22.31 -2.96
N ARG A 44 -24.52 -22.85 -3.93
CA ARG A 44 -25.94 -22.49 -4.15
C ARG A 44 -26.80 -22.59 -2.90
N ASN A 45 -26.52 -23.57 -2.05
CA ASN A 45 -27.26 -23.78 -0.79
C ASN A 45 -26.76 -22.91 0.37
N ASN A 46 -25.67 -22.16 0.20
CA ASN A 46 -25.11 -21.27 1.21
C ASN A 46 -24.76 -19.90 0.61
N PRO A 47 -25.75 -18.98 0.51
CA PRO A 47 -25.57 -17.67 -0.12
C PRO A 47 -24.42 -16.84 0.46
N GLN A 48 -24.12 -16.99 1.76
CA GLN A 48 -23.02 -16.28 2.39
C GLN A 48 -21.65 -16.81 1.91
N ALA A 49 -21.50 -18.13 1.81
CA ALA A 49 -20.28 -18.75 1.30
C ALA A 49 -20.10 -18.51 -0.20
N TRP A 50 -21.19 -18.49 -0.97
CA TRP A 50 -21.19 -18.10 -2.38
C TRP A 50 -20.69 -16.67 -2.54
N LEU A 51 -21.32 -15.70 -1.87
CA LEU A 51 -20.93 -14.30 -1.93
C LEU A 51 -19.47 -14.09 -1.51
N ASP A 52 -19.04 -14.75 -0.43
CA ASP A 52 -17.65 -14.64 0.03
C ASP A 52 -16.65 -15.26 -0.95
N PHE A 53 -17.05 -16.31 -1.70
CA PHE A 53 -16.24 -16.89 -2.76
C PHE A 53 -16.10 -15.91 -3.94
N MET A 54 -17.20 -15.40 -4.48
CA MET A 54 -17.20 -14.46 -5.61
C MET A 54 -16.42 -13.18 -5.27
N MET A 55 -16.71 -12.58 -4.12
CA MET A 55 -15.98 -11.39 -3.64
C MET A 55 -14.47 -11.59 -3.59
N LYS A 56 -14.02 -12.80 -3.24
CA LYS A 56 -12.60 -13.12 -3.10
C LYS A 56 -11.94 -13.50 -4.42
N PHE A 57 -12.55 -14.39 -5.20
CA PHE A 57 -11.91 -15.02 -6.35
C PHE A 57 -12.21 -14.31 -7.67
N GLU A 58 -13.36 -13.66 -7.80
CA GLU A 58 -13.73 -12.90 -8.98
C GLU A 58 -13.22 -11.45 -8.87
N LEU A 59 -13.56 -10.76 -7.78
CA LEU A 59 -13.25 -9.34 -7.60
C LEU A 59 -11.90 -9.07 -6.91
N GLY A 60 -11.27 -10.09 -6.32
CA GLY A 60 -10.05 -9.91 -5.54
C GLY A 60 -10.21 -9.03 -4.31
N LEU A 61 -11.44 -8.86 -3.81
CA LEU A 61 -11.77 -7.96 -2.72
C LEU A 61 -11.81 -8.72 -1.39
N GLU A 62 -10.84 -8.44 -0.52
CA GLU A 62 -10.93 -8.83 0.88
C GLU A 62 -11.90 -7.91 1.64
N LYS A 63 -12.64 -8.46 2.61
CA LYS A 63 -13.50 -7.66 3.49
C LYS A 63 -12.64 -6.59 4.20
N PRO A 64 -12.88 -5.29 3.96
CA PRO A 64 -12.06 -4.25 4.58
C PRO A 64 -12.32 -4.23 6.08
N ASP A 65 -11.26 -4.22 6.88
CA ASP A 65 -11.37 -3.96 8.32
C ASP A 65 -11.60 -2.44 8.52
N PRO A 66 -12.78 -2.02 9.01
CA PRO A 66 -13.09 -0.60 9.18
C PRO A 66 -12.15 0.10 10.17
N LYS A 67 -11.55 -0.62 11.13
CA LYS A 67 -10.57 -0.05 12.06
C LYS A 67 -9.22 0.18 11.39
N ARG A 68 -8.85 -0.68 10.44
CA ARG A 68 -7.57 -0.61 9.72
C ARG A 68 -7.43 0.67 8.90
N ALA A 69 -8.52 1.21 8.35
CA ALA A 69 -8.50 2.46 7.59
C ALA A 69 -8.07 3.64 8.47
N LEU A 70 -8.71 3.83 9.63
CA LEU A 70 -8.37 4.90 10.56
C LEU A 70 -6.97 4.72 11.14
N GLN A 71 -6.62 3.49 11.54
CA GLN A 71 -5.28 3.18 12.04
C GLN A 71 -4.20 3.50 11.01
N SER A 72 -4.42 3.16 9.74
CA SER A 72 -3.48 3.47 8.65
C SER A 72 -3.32 4.98 8.48
N ALA A 73 -4.42 5.74 8.48
CA ALA A 73 -4.38 7.19 8.35
C ALA A 73 -3.58 7.86 9.48
N VAL A 74 -3.89 7.49 10.73
CA VAL A 74 -3.18 8.05 11.91
C VAL A 74 -1.71 7.66 11.91
N THR A 75 -1.39 6.40 11.57
CA THR A 75 -0.01 5.92 11.53
C THR A 75 0.82 6.67 10.49
N ILE A 76 0.26 6.89 9.29
CA ILE A 76 0.93 7.65 8.22
C ILE A 76 1.11 9.11 8.64
N ALA A 77 0.07 9.75 9.20
CA ALA A 77 0.14 11.14 9.62
C ALA A 77 1.22 11.36 10.69
N LEU A 78 1.24 10.54 11.74
CA LEU A 78 2.25 10.62 12.79
C LEU A 78 3.66 10.33 12.25
N SER A 79 3.80 9.32 11.39
CA SER A 79 5.09 8.99 10.77
C SER A 79 5.61 10.13 9.90
N TYR A 80 4.73 10.83 9.16
CA TYR A 80 5.12 11.97 8.34
C TYR A 80 5.55 13.16 9.19
N VAL A 81 4.84 13.44 10.29
CA VAL A 81 5.23 14.49 11.24
C VAL A 81 6.61 14.18 11.84
N VAL A 82 6.80 12.98 12.38
CA VAL A 82 8.07 12.57 12.98
C VAL A 82 9.19 12.60 11.94
N GLY A 83 8.96 12.06 10.75
CA GLY A 83 9.94 12.06 9.65
C GLY A 83 10.31 13.47 9.18
N GLY A 84 9.35 14.39 9.10
CA GLY A 84 9.57 15.78 8.73
C GLY A 84 10.30 16.60 9.80
N LEU A 85 10.16 16.24 11.08
CA LEU A 85 10.88 16.90 12.17
C LEU A 85 12.38 16.60 12.16
N VAL A 86 12.80 15.43 11.65
CA VAL A 86 14.22 15.04 11.58
C VAL A 86 15.08 16.08 10.84
N PRO A 87 14.83 16.45 9.57
CA PRO A 87 15.60 17.46 8.86
C PRO A 87 15.49 18.86 9.47
N LEU A 88 14.36 19.19 10.12
CA LEU A 88 14.13 20.50 10.72
C LEU A 88 14.80 20.66 12.09
N SER A 89 15.07 19.56 12.79
CA SER A 89 15.62 19.58 14.14
C SER A 89 16.90 20.42 14.29
N PRO A 90 17.89 20.42 13.38
CA PRO A 90 19.10 21.22 13.57
C PRO A 90 18.84 22.73 13.48
N TYR A 91 17.82 23.16 12.75
CA TYR A 91 17.45 24.57 12.64
C TYR A 91 16.82 25.13 13.92
N VAL A 92 16.31 24.26 14.80
CA VAL A 92 15.79 24.67 16.12
C VAL A 92 16.95 25.01 17.08
N PHE A 93 18.07 24.30 16.96
CA PHE A 93 19.18 24.39 17.93
C PHE A 93 20.38 25.19 17.41
N ILE A 94 20.52 25.36 16.09
CA ILE A 94 21.68 26.02 15.47
C ILE A 94 21.21 27.34 14.82
N PRO A 95 21.56 28.51 15.39
CA PRO A 95 21.11 29.81 14.87
C PRO A 95 21.66 30.18 13.49
N ILE A 96 22.82 29.62 13.13
CA ILE A 96 23.51 29.91 11.86
C ILE A 96 22.96 28.95 10.80
N ALA A 97 22.12 29.47 9.89
CA ALA A 97 21.43 28.68 8.87
C ALA A 97 22.35 27.77 8.05
N GLN A 98 23.53 28.25 7.64
CA GLN A 98 24.48 27.44 6.87
C GLN A 98 25.04 26.25 7.66
N LYS A 99 25.31 26.43 8.97
CA LYS A 99 25.74 25.34 9.86
C LYS A 99 24.58 24.37 10.11
N ALA A 100 23.38 24.88 10.37
CA ALA A 100 22.17 24.09 10.56
C ALA A 100 21.88 23.22 9.33
N MET A 101 22.03 23.77 8.12
CA MET A 101 21.87 23.05 6.85
C MET A 101 22.85 21.88 6.72
N LEU A 102 24.14 22.09 6.96
CA LEU A 102 25.14 21.02 6.88
C LEU A 102 24.87 19.90 7.89
N THR A 103 24.49 20.27 9.12
CA THR A 103 24.08 19.29 10.14
C THR A 103 22.80 18.55 9.73
N SER A 104 21.81 19.24 9.17
CA SER A 104 20.56 18.68 8.66
C SER A 104 20.82 17.64 7.58
N ILE A 105 21.69 17.93 6.60
CA ILE A 105 22.08 16.98 5.56
C ILE A 105 22.61 15.68 6.19
N GLY A 106 23.52 15.78 7.16
CA GLY A 106 24.09 14.61 7.83
C GLY A 106 23.05 13.79 8.60
N VAL A 107 22.21 14.44 9.40
CA VAL A 107 21.16 13.79 10.20
C VAL A 107 20.12 13.12 9.30
N THR A 108 19.66 13.81 8.25
CA THR A 108 18.69 13.27 7.30
C THR A 108 19.27 12.12 6.51
N LEU A 109 20.52 12.19 6.07
CA LEU A 109 21.15 11.08 5.35
C LEU A 109 21.26 9.83 6.24
N ALA A 110 21.67 10.00 7.50
CA ALA A 110 21.69 8.90 8.48
C ALA A 110 20.30 8.30 8.69
N ALA A 111 19.27 9.15 8.83
CA ALA A 111 17.89 8.70 8.98
C ALA A 111 17.38 7.95 7.74
N LEU A 112 17.65 8.45 6.52
CA LEU A 112 17.25 7.80 5.27
C LEU A 112 17.93 6.42 5.09
N LEU A 113 19.21 6.32 5.44
CA LEU A 113 19.92 5.04 5.44
C LEU A 113 19.33 4.06 6.47
N PHE A 114 19.06 4.54 7.68
CA PHE A 114 18.45 3.74 8.75
C PHE A 114 17.05 3.24 8.35
N PHE A 115 16.14 4.14 7.99
CA PHE A 115 14.77 3.78 7.61
C PHE A 115 14.74 2.96 6.31
N GLY A 116 15.63 3.23 5.35
CA GLY A 116 15.75 2.43 4.14
C GLY A 116 16.25 1.01 4.43
N TYR A 117 17.18 0.83 5.37
CA TYR A 117 17.62 -0.50 5.82
C TYR A 117 16.47 -1.27 6.48
N VAL A 118 15.77 -0.62 7.42
CA VAL A 118 14.60 -1.19 8.11
C VAL A 118 13.51 -1.58 7.10
N LYS A 119 13.21 -0.70 6.14
CA LYS A 119 12.27 -0.98 5.05
C LYS A 119 12.69 -2.22 4.26
N GLY A 120 13.97 -2.36 3.92
CA GLY A 120 14.49 -3.54 3.22
C GLY A 120 14.24 -4.85 3.98
N GLN A 121 14.52 -4.87 5.29
CA GLN A 121 14.26 -6.02 6.16
C GLN A 121 12.78 -6.44 6.16
N PHE A 122 11.85 -5.49 6.30
CA PHE A 122 10.42 -5.80 6.36
C PHE A 122 9.80 -6.20 5.01
N THR A 123 10.36 -5.71 3.91
CA THR A 123 9.83 -5.95 2.55
C THR A 123 10.43 -7.17 1.85
N GLY A 124 11.33 -7.91 2.51
CA GLY A 124 12.03 -9.06 1.90
C GLY A 124 13.08 -8.69 0.85
N ASN A 125 13.44 -7.40 0.74
CA ASN A 125 14.46 -6.91 -0.18
C ASN A 125 15.84 -6.86 0.49
N TYR A 126 16.92 -6.82 -0.30
CA TYR A 126 18.27 -6.69 0.26
C TYR A 126 18.43 -5.36 1.04
N PRO A 127 18.66 -5.40 2.37
CA PRO A 127 18.54 -4.22 3.24
C PRO A 127 19.46 -3.05 2.86
N LEU A 128 20.70 -3.36 2.50
CA LEU A 128 21.68 -2.34 2.10
C LEU A 128 21.31 -1.64 0.79
N SER A 129 20.77 -2.40 -0.17
CA SER A 129 20.30 -1.81 -1.44
C SER A 129 19.13 -0.86 -1.19
N SER A 130 18.19 -1.27 -0.33
CA SER A 130 17.03 -0.47 0.05
C SER A 130 17.43 0.82 0.79
N ALA A 131 18.46 0.76 1.65
CA ALA A 131 19.05 1.92 2.31
C ALA A 131 19.65 2.91 1.31
N VAL A 132 20.52 2.44 0.42
CA VAL A 132 21.20 3.27 -0.59
C VAL A 132 20.18 3.91 -1.54
N GLN A 133 19.18 3.15 -2.01
CA GLN A 133 18.12 3.69 -2.86
C GLN A 133 17.33 4.80 -2.17
N THR A 134 16.97 4.59 -0.89
CA THR A 134 16.20 5.58 -0.12
C THR A 134 16.99 6.87 0.08
N ALA A 135 18.29 6.74 0.41
CA ALA A 135 19.20 7.89 0.50
C ALA A 135 19.38 8.62 -0.84
N PHE A 136 19.53 7.86 -1.94
CA PHE A 136 19.72 8.42 -3.29
C PHE A 136 18.50 9.21 -3.78
N ILE A 137 17.29 8.69 -3.59
CA ILE A 137 16.05 9.40 -3.92
C ILE A 137 15.94 10.71 -3.12
N GLY A 138 16.26 10.67 -1.82
CA GLY A 138 16.29 11.86 -0.98
C GLY A 138 17.31 12.90 -1.45
N ALA A 139 18.51 12.48 -1.83
CA ALA A 139 19.54 13.35 -2.37
C ALA A 139 19.11 14.01 -3.69
N LEU A 140 18.51 13.25 -4.61
CA LEU A 140 17.99 13.78 -5.87
C LEU A 140 16.87 14.80 -5.66
N ALA A 141 15.91 14.49 -4.79
CA ALA A 141 14.82 15.42 -4.47
C ALA A 141 15.34 16.72 -3.84
N SER A 142 16.29 16.61 -2.90
CA SER A 142 16.92 17.78 -2.28
C SER A 142 17.72 18.61 -3.29
N ALA A 143 18.45 17.98 -4.20
CA ALA A 143 19.20 18.67 -5.24
C ALA A 143 18.28 19.42 -6.20
N ALA A 144 17.16 18.79 -6.60
CA ALA A 144 16.14 19.43 -7.45
C ALA A 144 15.50 20.64 -6.75
N ALA A 145 15.10 20.50 -5.48
CA ALA A 145 14.53 21.60 -4.70
C ALA A 145 15.51 22.78 -4.55
N TYR A 146 16.79 22.48 -4.26
CA TYR A 146 17.83 23.50 -4.16
C TYR A 146 18.07 24.21 -5.50
N ALA A 147 18.14 23.46 -6.61
CA ALA A 147 18.30 24.03 -7.94
C ALA A 147 17.14 24.98 -8.29
N MET A 148 15.89 24.57 -8.03
CA MET A 148 14.72 25.43 -8.26
C MET A 148 14.76 26.69 -7.38
N ALA A 149 15.08 26.56 -6.09
CA ALA A 149 15.19 27.71 -5.20
C ALA A 149 16.25 28.71 -5.69
N LYS A 150 17.39 28.21 -6.19
CA LYS A 150 18.46 29.04 -6.74
C LYS A 150 18.04 29.75 -8.02
N VAL A 151 17.34 29.07 -8.94
CA VAL A 151 16.83 29.68 -10.18
C VAL A 151 15.87 30.82 -9.89
N VAL A 152 14.93 30.60 -8.95
CA VAL A 152 13.96 31.63 -8.54
C VAL A 152 14.65 32.82 -7.88
N GLN A 153 15.66 32.62 -7.04
CA GLN A 153 16.41 33.72 -6.41
C GLN A 153 17.34 34.47 -7.38
N SER A 154 17.72 33.85 -8.49
CA SER A 154 18.55 34.49 -9.53
C SER A 154 17.75 35.33 -10.53
N THR A 155 16.42 35.29 -10.46
CA THR A 155 15.49 36.11 -11.26
C THR A 155 15.08 37.33 -10.48
#